data_AF-X1VZA8-F1
#
_entry.id   AF-X1VZA8-F1
#
_cell.length_a   1.000
_cell.length_b   1.000
_cell.length_c   1.000
_cell.angle_alpha   90.00
_cell.angle_beta   90.00
_cell.angle_gamma   90.00
#
_symmetry.space_group_name_H-M   'P 1'
#
loop_
_entity.id
_entity.type
_entity.pdbx_description
1 polymer ?
#
loop_
_entity_poly.entity_id
_entity_poly.type
_entity_poly.pdbx_seq_one_letter_code
_entity_poly.pdbx_strand_id
1 'polypeptide(L)' 'QIADKVKLWLERLFEKFCQEPKLMPAYFQQLIDQQSLQRTVCDYIAGMTDRFCLRMLEADI' A
#
# COMPACT_ATOMS: atom_id res chain seq x y z
N GLN A 1 -13.76 16.14 -5.50
CA GLN A 1 -14.00 15.15 -6.59
C GLN A 1 -12.78 14.28 -6.89
N ILE A 2 -11.61 14.81 -7.30
CA ILE A 2 -10.41 13.97 -7.51
C ILE A 2 -9.78 13.54 -6.17
N ALA A 3 -9.65 14.46 -5.22
CA ALA A 3 -9.09 14.17 -3.90
C ALA A 3 -9.84 13.05 -3.16
N ASP A 4 -11.17 13.03 -3.25
CA ASP A 4 -12.00 12.00 -2.60
C ASP A 4 -11.77 10.60 -3.21
N LYS A 5 -11.56 10.53 -4.53
CA LYS A 5 -11.21 9.27 -5.21
C LYS A 5 -9.83 8.78 -4.80
N VAL A 6 -8.85 9.67 -4.73
CA VAL A 6 -7.49 9.33 -4.29
C VAL A 6 -7.50 8.82 -2.85
N LYS A 7 -8.28 9.43 -1.96
CA LYS A 7 -8.44 8.96 -0.60
C LYS A 7 -8.96 7.52 -0.56
N LEU A 8 -10.02 7.21 -1.31
CA LEU A 8 -10.57 5.86 -1.39
C LEU A 8 -9.56 4.84 -1.94
N TRP A 9 -8.76 5.23 -2.92
CA TRP A 9 -7.70 4.38 -3.47
C TRP A 9 -6.62 4.05 -2.45
N LEU A 10 -6.15 5.06 -1.71
CA LEU A 10 -5.15 4.86 -0.66
C LEU A 10 -5.71 4.02 0.50
N GLU A 11 -6.98 4.20 0.87
CA GLU A 11 -7.65 3.37 1.87
C GLU A 11 -7.68 1.90 1.44
N ARG A 12 -8.10 1.61 0.20
CA ARG A 12 -8.13 0.23 -0.33
C ARG A 12 -6.75 -0.42 -0.35
N LEU A 13 -5.72 0.29 -0.82
CA LEU A 13 -4.35 -0.21 -0.83
C LEU A 13 -3.83 -0.47 0.59
N PHE A 14 -4.09 0.46 1.51
CA PHE A 14 -3.67 0.33 2.90
C PHE A 14 -4.29 -0.89 3.57
N GLU A 15 -5.61 -1.06 3.46
CA GLU A 15 -6.33 -2.20 4.02
C GLU A 15 -5.81 -3.51 3.45
N LYS A 16 -5.59 -3.55 2.14
CA LYS A 16 -5.16 -4.76 1.44
C LYS A 16 -3.74 -5.18 1.80
N PHE A 17 -2.78 -4.27 1.85
CA PHE A 17 -1.43 -4.59 2.31
C PHE A 17 -1.36 -4.90 3.80
N CYS A 18 -2.27 -4.38 4.62
CA CYS A 18 -2.39 -4.80 6.01
C CYS A 18 -2.94 -6.23 6.13
N GLN A 19 -3.91 -6.62 5.30
CA GLN A 19 -4.48 -7.97 5.30
C GLN A 19 -3.51 -9.00 4.70
N GLU A 20 -2.78 -8.61 3.66
CA GLU A 20 -1.87 -9.47 2.92
C GLU A 20 -0.48 -8.84 2.76
N PRO A 21 0.34 -8.76 3.83
CA PRO A 21 1.65 -8.11 3.78
C PRO A 21 2.62 -8.75 2.77
N LYS A 22 2.36 -10.01 2.37
CA LYS A 22 3.14 -10.76 1.37
C LYS A 22 3.08 -10.16 -0.03
N LEU A 23 2.11 -9.28 -0.30
CA LEU A 23 2.01 -8.55 -1.56
C LEU A 23 3.04 -7.41 -1.65
N MET A 24 3.59 -6.96 -0.52
CA MET A 24 4.70 -6.03 -0.51
C MET A 24 6.02 -6.75 -0.85
N PRO A 25 7.02 -6.06 -1.41
CA PRO A 25 8.34 -6.63 -1.60
C PRO A 25 8.95 -7.15 -0.28
N ALA A 26 9.77 -8.21 -0.36
CA ALA A 26 10.36 -8.86 0.81
C ALA A 26 11.11 -7.89 1.75
N TYR A 27 11.75 -6.86 1.19
CA TYR A 27 12.40 -5.80 1.96
C TYR A 27 11.43 -5.13 2.94
N PHE A 28 10.23 -4.75 2.50
CA PHE A 28 9.22 -4.14 3.38
C PHE A 28 8.67 -5.15 4.39
N GLN A 29 8.44 -6.41 3.98
CA GLN A 29 7.98 -7.45 4.90
C GLN A 29 8.93 -7.63 6.10
N GLN A 30 10.24 -7.54 5.87
CA GLN A 30 11.26 -7.63 6.94
C GLN A 30 11.24 -6.43 7.90
N LEU A 31 10.75 -5.26 7.47
CA LEU A 31 10.65 -4.07 8.31
C LEU A 31 9.48 -4.13 9.29
N ILE A 32 8.50 -5.02 9.07
CA ILE A 32 7.30 -5.16 9.91
C ILE A 32 7.68 -5.43 11.36
N ASP A 33 8.65 -6.33 11.58
CA ASP A 33 9.12 -6.70 12.92
C ASP A 33 9.80 -5.53 13.65
N GLN A 34 10.33 -4.55 12.90
CA GLN A 34 11.07 -3.41 13.44
C GLN A 34 10.22 -2.15 13.59
N GLN A 35 9.25 -1.94 12.70
CA GLN A 35 8.55 -0.65 12.54
C GLN A 35 7.04 -0.73 12.70
N SER A 36 6.46 -1.93 12.88
CA SER A 36 5.04 -2.27 12.77
C SER A 36 4.52 -2.38 11.34
N LEU A 37 3.46 -3.16 11.19
CA LEU A 37 2.81 -3.42 9.90
C LEU A 37 2.27 -2.12 9.28
N GLN A 38 1.49 -1.35 10.03
CA GLN A 38 0.82 -0.16 9.53
C GLN A 38 1.83 0.88 9.06
N ARG A 39 2.93 1.05 9.79
CA ARG A 39 3.99 1.99 9.39
C ARG A 39 4.68 1.55 8.11
N THR A 40 5.04 0.27 8.04
CA THR A 40 5.67 -0.33 6.85
C THR A 40 4.79 -0.16 5.61
N VAL A 41 3.48 -0.39 5.76
CA VAL A 41 2.50 -0.22 4.67
C VAL A 41 2.40 1.25 4.25
N CYS A 42 2.34 2.19 5.20
CA CYS A 42 2.37 3.62 4.89
C CYS A 42 3.62 4.02 4.12
N ASP A 43 4.80 3.56 4.55
CA ASP A 43 6.07 3.89 3.92
C ASP A 43 6.17 3.26 2.51
N TYR A 44 5.61 2.06 2.31
CA TYR A 44 5.52 1.44 1.00
C TYR A 44 4.59 2.22 0.06
N ILE A 45 3.39 2.58 0.50
CA ILE A 45 2.42 3.36 -0.29
C ILE A 45 2.98 4.75 -0.61
N ALA A 46 3.64 5.42 0.34
CA ALA A 46 4.27 6.72 0.13
C ALA A 46 5.41 6.69 -0.90
N GLY A 47 6.06 5.53 -1.07
CA GLY A 47 7.09 5.30 -2.09
C GLY A 47 6.54 4.98 -3.48
N MET A 48 5.23 4.82 -3.66
CA MET A 48 4.63 4.50 -4.94
C MET A 48 4.50 5.74 -5.84
N THR A 49 4.58 5.51 -7.15
CA THR A 49 4.17 6.52 -8.14
C THR A 49 2.68 6.36 -8.45
N ASP A 50 2.01 7.44 -8.87
CA ASP A 50 0.59 7.41 -9.24
C ASP A 50 0.28 6.28 -10.23
N ARG A 51 1.12 6.11 -11.26
CA ARG A 51 0.97 5.04 -12.26
C ARG A 51 1.06 3.64 -11.65
N PHE A 52 1.93 3.46 -10.65
CA PHE A 52 2.06 2.18 -9.97
C PHE A 52 0.86 1.90 -9.07
N CYS A 53 0.39 2.89 -8.30
CA CYS A 53 -0.85 2.78 -7.52
C CYS A 53 -2.03 2.36 -8.38
N LEU A 54 -2.24 3.04 -9.53
CA LEU A 54 -3.33 2.74 -10.46
C LEU A 54 -3.24 1.31 -11.00
N ARG A 55 -2.05 0.84 -11.39
CA ARG A 55 -1.85 -0.54 -11.84
C ARG A 55 -2.21 -1.56 -10.76
N MET A 56 -1.82 -1.30 -9.51
CA MET A 56 -2.11 -2.19 -8.39
C MET A 56 -3.63 -2.29 -8.15
N LEU A 57 -4.34 -1.15 -8.21
CA LEU A 57 -5.79 -1.09 -8.07
C LEU A 57 -6.53 -1.80 -9.22
N GLU A 58 -6.02 -1.70 -10.44
CA GLU A 58 -6.60 -2.39 -11.62
C GLU A 58 -6.39 -3.91 -11.57
N ALA A 59 -5.31 -4.36 -10.94
CA ALA A 59 -5.00 -5.77 -10.80
C ALA A 59 -5.74 -6.45 -9.63
N ASP A 60 -6.65 -5.73 -8.95
CA ASP A 60 -7.40 -6.17 -7.75
C ASP A 60 -6.51 -6.87 -6.71
N ILE A 61 -5.27 -6.40 -6.62
CA ILE A 61 -4.29 -6.85 -5.63
C ILE A 61 -4.58 -6.20 -4.31
#